data_AF-A0A8T7GQY9-F1
#
_entry.id   AF-A0A8T7GQY9-F1
#
_cell.length_a   1.000
_cell.length_b   1.000
_cell.length_c   1.000
_cell.angle_alpha   90.00
_cell.angle_beta   90.00
_cell.angle_gamma   90.00
#
_symmetry.space_group_name_H-M   'P 1'
#
loop_
_entity.id
_entity.type
_entity.pdbx_description
1 polymer ?
#
loop_
_entity_poly.entity_id
_entity_poly.type
_entity_poly.pdbx_seq_one_letter_code
_entity_poly.pdbx_strand_id
1 'polypeptide(L)'
;MAAAAGAAGAAGGLPRYVGLRAALLEALRELGGEAELGQLLLHVWRRYGPGSRVRVVMRLYPRPGGGYWSPDAEEALHALEAMGLIERRNGTIKLRPRR
;
A
#
# COMPACT_ATOMS: atom_id res chain seq x y z
N MET A 1 37.96 -20.87 -29.73
CA MET A 1 36.62 -21.32 -29.31
C MET A 1 36.44 -20.86 -27.87
N ALA A 2 35.82 -19.70 -27.61
CA ALA A 2 34.38 -19.44 -27.61
C ALA A 2 33.64 -20.47 -26.72
N ALA A 3 32.95 -20.14 -25.62
CA ALA A 3 32.59 -18.86 -25.04
C ALA A 3 32.41 -19.05 -23.52
N ALA A 4 32.85 -18.07 -22.72
CA ALA A 4 32.36 -17.93 -21.36
C ALA A 4 30.88 -17.55 -21.46
N ALA A 5 30.00 -18.47 -21.04
CA ALA A 5 28.56 -18.22 -20.99
C ALA A 5 28.30 -17.08 -20.00
N GLY A 6 28.00 -15.92 -20.56
CA GLY A 6 27.74 -14.68 -19.84
C GLY A 6 26.57 -14.82 -18.88
N ALA A 7 26.74 -14.17 -17.74
CA ALA A 7 25.75 -13.88 -16.72
C ALA A 7 24.38 -13.49 -17.31
N ALA A 8 23.39 -14.35 -17.12
CA ALA A 8 21.98 -14.04 -17.32
C ALA A 8 21.11 -14.73 -16.26
N GLY A 9 21.53 -14.66 -14.99
CA GLY A 9 20.72 -15.09 -13.86
C GLY A 9 20.04 -13.89 -13.22
N ALA A 10 18.79 -13.63 -13.60
CA ALA A 10 17.83 -12.70 -12.99
C ALA A 10 18.39 -11.35 -12.48
N ALA A 11 18.06 -10.25 -13.16
CA ALA A 11 18.12 -8.90 -12.58
C ALA A 11 17.13 -8.78 -11.40
N GLY A 12 17.46 -9.36 -10.25
CA GLY A 12 16.58 -9.57 -9.11
C GLY A 12 17.18 -9.03 -7.83
N GLY A 13 17.37 -7.71 -7.75
CA GLY A 13 17.70 -7.07 -6.48
C GLY A 13 16.62 -7.35 -5.44
N LEU A 14 17.02 -7.46 -4.16
CA LEU A 14 16.09 -7.64 -3.05
C LEU A 14 15.02 -6.53 -3.05
N PRO A 15 13.75 -6.83 -2.73
CA PRO A 15 12.71 -5.82 -2.66
C PRO A 15 13.01 -4.79 -1.57
N ARG A 16 12.76 -3.52 -1.87
CA ARG A 16 12.86 -2.42 -0.90
C ARG A 16 11.55 -2.31 -0.12
N TYR A 17 11.62 -2.38 1.20
CA TYR A 17 10.45 -2.21 2.06
C TYR A 17 10.23 -0.75 2.43
N VAL A 18 8.97 -0.31 2.43
CA VAL A 18 8.55 1.03 2.83
C VAL A 18 7.48 0.94 3.93
N GLY A 19 7.35 2.01 4.71
CA GLY A 19 6.39 2.07 5.81
C GLY A 19 4.95 2.11 5.29
N LEU A 20 4.06 1.33 5.93
CA LEU A 20 2.65 1.22 5.53
C LEU A 20 1.92 2.57 5.56
N ARG A 21 2.18 3.41 6.57
CA ARG A 21 1.62 4.78 6.64
C ARG A 21 1.97 5.63 5.41
N ALA A 22 3.23 5.56 4.96
CA ALA A 22 3.67 6.31 3.78
C ALA A 22 3.02 5.76 2.50
N ALA A 23 2.94 4.44 2.37
CA ALA A 23 2.29 3.79 1.25
C ALA A 23 0.79 4.11 1.16
N LEU A 24 0.08 4.16 2.30
CA LEU A 24 -1.33 4.54 2.38
C LEU A 24 -1.57 6.00 1.97
N LEU A 25 -0.73 6.92 2.44
CA LEU A 25 -0.82 8.33 2.03
C LEU A 25 -0.55 8.50 0.54
N GLU A 26 0.45 7.81 0.00
CA GLU A 26 0.76 7.87 -1.42
C GLU A 26 -0.37 7.28 -2.25
N ALA A 27 -0.89 6.11 -1.87
CA ALA A 27 -2.04 5.50 -2.50
C ALA A 27 -3.28 6.42 -2.47
N LEU A 28 -3.56 7.10 -1.36
CA LEU A 28 -4.64 8.08 -1.28
C LEU A 28 -4.42 9.24 -2.26
N ARG A 29 -3.20 9.76 -2.40
CA ARG A 29 -2.89 10.82 -3.38
C ARG A 29 -3.08 10.34 -4.81
N GLU A 30 -2.59 9.15 -5.14
CA GLU A 30 -2.76 8.52 -6.45
C GLU A 30 -4.25 8.32 -6.80
N LEU A 31 -5.10 8.07 -5.80
CA LEU A 31 -6.55 7.94 -5.94
C LEU A 31 -7.30 9.29 -5.93
N GLY A 32 -6.60 10.43 -5.97
CA GLY A 32 -7.23 11.76 -6.01
C GLY A 32 -7.54 12.38 -4.64
N GLY A 33 -7.01 11.79 -3.57
CA GLY A 33 -7.10 12.29 -2.20
C GLY A 33 -8.30 11.81 -1.40
N GLU A 34 -9.17 11.00 -1.99
CA GLU A 34 -10.34 10.42 -1.34
C GLU A 34 -10.59 9.01 -1.88
N ALA A 35 -10.80 8.02 -1.01
CA ALA A 35 -11.09 6.65 -1.42
C ALA A 35 -11.87 5.90 -0.33
N GLU A 36 -12.67 4.91 -0.73
CA GLU A 36 -13.19 3.93 0.20
C GLU A 36 -12.06 3.02 0.73
N LEU A 37 -12.19 2.55 1.97
CA LEU A 37 -11.19 1.67 2.60
C LEU A 37 -10.84 0.46 1.73
N GLY A 38 -11.86 -0.23 1.18
CA GLY A 38 -11.63 -1.41 0.33
C GLY A 38 -10.84 -1.09 -0.93
N GLN A 39 -11.15 0.03 -1.58
CA GLN A 39 -10.44 0.53 -2.76
C GLN A 39 -8.99 0.89 -2.42
N LEU A 40 -8.77 1.59 -1.30
CA LEU A 40 -7.44 1.97 -0.84
C LEU A 40 -6.56 0.74 -0.56
N LEU A 41 -7.08 -0.25 0.17
CA LEU A 41 -6.34 -1.46 0.50
C LEU A 41 -6.00 -2.28 -0.76
N LEU A 42 -6.95 -2.39 -1.69
CA LEU A 42 -6.73 -3.07 -2.96
C LEU A 42 -5.66 -2.35 -3.80
N HIS A 43 -5.70 -1.02 -3.84
CA HIS A 43 -4.70 -0.21 -4.53
C HIS A 43 -3.30 -0.40 -3.94
N VAL A 44 -3.17 -0.32 -2.61
CA VAL A 44 -1.92 -0.60 -1.89
C VAL A 44 -1.42 -2.01 -2.19
N TRP A 45 -2.30 -3.01 -2.16
CA TRP A 45 -1.93 -4.40 -2.45
C TRP A 45 -1.42 -4.57 -3.89
N ARG A 46 -2.09 -3.96 -4.88
CA ARG A 46 -1.66 -4.01 -6.28
C ARG A 46 -0.32 -3.29 -6.48
N ARG A 47 -0.10 -2.17 -5.79
CA ARG A 47 1.08 -1.32 -5.95
C ARG A 47 2.32 -1.83 -5.23
N TYR A 48 2.14 -2.43 -4.05
CA TYR A 48 3.22 -2.79 -3.11
C TYR A 48 3.19 -4.26 -2.67
N GLY A 49 2.33 -5.08 -3.26
CA GLY A 49 2.17 -6.49 -2.92
C GLY A 49 3.29 -7.40 -3.44
N PRO A 50 3.06 -8.72 -3.45
CA PRO A 50 3.97 -9.69 -4.06
C PRO A 50 4.27 -9.35 -5.53
N GLY A 51 5.55 -9.48 -5.94
CA GLY A 51 6.00 -9.15 -7.30
C GLY A 51 6.44 -7.70 -7.51
N SER A 52 6.21 -6.80 -6.55
CA SER A 52 6.69 -5.43 -6.63
C SER A 52 8.14 -5.27 -6.12
N ARG A 53 8.92 -4.41 -6.79
CA ARG A 53 10.27 -4.02 -6.33
C ARG A 53 10.26 -3.20 -5.04
N VAL A 54 9.16 -2.50 -4.79
CA VAL A 54 8.89 -1.76 -3.55
C VAL A 54 7.72 -2.43 -2.84
N ARG A 55 7.88 -2.76 -1.56
CA ARG A 55 6.91 -3.58 -0.82
C ARG A 55 6.51 -2.97 0.52
N VAL A 56 5.32 -3.33 0.97
CA VAL A 56 4.86 -3.10 2.35
C VAL A 56 4.65 -4.42 3.06
N VAL A 57 4.75 -4.41 4.39
CA VAL A 57 4.31 -5.52 5.23
C VAL A 57 2.90 -5.18 5.71
N MET A 58 1.93 -5.99 5.28
CA MET A 58 0.51 -5.84 5.62
C MET A 58 -0.19 -7.18 5.44
N ARG A 59 -0.98 -7.60 6.44
CA ARG A 59 -1.86 -8.77 6.35
C ARG A 59 -3.18 -8.35 5.74
N LEU A 60 -3.60 -9.01 4.67
CA LEU A 60 -4.84 -8.70 3.96
C LEU A 60 -5.79 -9.90 4.05
N TYR A 61 -6.99 -9.68 4.56
CA TYR A 61 -8.03 -10.68 4.74
C TYR A 61 -9.24 -10.34 3.87
N PRO A 62 -9.82 -11.30 3.15
CA PRO A 62 -11.11 -11.09 2.49
C PRO A 62 -12.24 -10.98 3.53
N ARG A 63 -13.24 -10.13 3.28
CA ARG A 63 -14.46 -10.07 4.10
C ARG A 63 -15.61 -10.89 3.48
N PRO A 64 -16.46 -11.53 4.30
CA PRO A 64 -17.75 -12.03 3.84
C PRO A 64 -18.60 -10.88 3.31
N GLY A 65 -19.11 -10.98 2.07
CA GLY A 65 -19.86 -9.91 1.40
C GLY A 65 -19.03 -8.99 0.48
N GLY A 66 -17.73 -9.25 0.34
CA GLY A 66 -16.83 -8.52 -0.57
C GLY A 66 -15.94 -7.50 0.13
N GLY A 67 -14.85 -7.13 -0.55
CA GLY A 67 -13.84 -6.22 -0.03
C GLY A 67 -12.75 -6.90 0.82
N TYR A 68 -11.87 -6.07 1.38
CA TYR A 68 -10.71 -6.50 2.13
C TYR A 68 -10.62 -5.78 3.47
N TRP A 69 -9.97 -6.43 4.43
CA TRP A 69 -9.68 -5.89 5.74
C TRP A 69 -8.22 -6.20 6.12
N SER A 70 -7.60 -5.28 6.86
CA SER A 70 -6.24 -5.45 7.35
C SER A 70 -6.10 -4.80 8.73
N PRO A 71 -5.74 -5.55 9.78
CA PRO A 71 -5.50 -4.95 11.10
C PRO A 71 -4.32 -3.97 11.07
N ASP A 72 -3.28 -4.28 10.29
CA ASP A 72 -2.09 -3.42 10.15
C ASP A 72 -2.46 -2.09 9.47
N ALA A 73 -3.35 -2.12 8.48
CA ALA A 73 -3.83 -0.92 7.83
C ALA A 73 -4.77 -0.10 8.72
N GLU A 74 -5.65 -0.74 9.49
CA GLU A 74 -6.50 -0.05 10.46
C GLU A 74 -5.67 0.72 11.48
N GLU A 75 -4.64 0.08 12.06
CA GLU A 75 -3.72 0.74 13.00
C GLU A 75 -2.98 1.90 12.34
N ALA A 76 -2.46 1.70 11.12
CA ALA A 76 -1.79 2.75 10.37
C ALA A 76 -2.73 3.94 10.06
N LEU A 77 -3.98 3.67 9.70
CA LEU A 77 -4.99 4.69 9.42
C LEU A 77 -5.38 5.45 10.70
N HIS A 78 -5.56 4.77 11.83
CA HIS A 78 -5.78 5.43 13.12
C HIS A 78 -4.64 6.38 13.49
N ALA A 79 -3.39 5.97 13.28
CA ALA A 79 -2.25 6.85 13.51
C ALA A 79 -2.26 8.07 12.57
N LEU A 80 -2.57 7.89 11.29
CA LEU A 80 -2.65 8.99 10.32
C LEU A 80 -3.79 9.98 10.66
N GLU A 81 -4.91 9.48 11.14
CA GLU A 81 -6.05 10.28 11.59
C GLU A 81 -5.70 11.08 12.86
N ALA A 82 -5.06 10.44 13.85
CA ALA A 82 -4.57 11.11 15.06
C ALA A 82 -3.54 12.20 14.76
N MET A 83 -2.72 12.03 13.71
CA MET A 83 -1.80 13.05 13.22
C MET A 83 -2.49 14.17 12.42
N GLY A 84 -3.81 14.08 12.20
CA GLY A 84 -4.57 15.06 11.43
C GLY A 84 -4.25 15.06 9.94
N LEU A 85 -3.64 14.01 9.40
CA LEU A 85 -3.28 13.90 7.98
C LEU A 85 -4.42 13.39 7.10
N ILE A 86 -5.34 12.63 7.71
CA ILE A 86 -6.53 12.11 7.05
C ILE A 86 -7.77 12.34 7.92
N GLU A 87 -8.93 12.11 7.32
CA GLU A 87 -10.23 12.03 7.98
C GLU A 87 -10.96 10.78 7.51
N ARG A 88 -11.62 10.06 8.43
CA ARG A 88 -12.43 8.88 8.13
C ARG A 88 -13.90 9.15 8.40
N ARG A 89 -14.77 8.91 7.40
CA ARG A 89 -16.23 9.05 7.56
C ARG A 89 -16.96 8.01 6.74
N ASN A 90 -17.85 7.24 7.37
CA ASN A 90 -18.69 6.22 6.73
C ASN A 90 -17.92 5.24 5.80
N GLY A 91 -16.70 4.86 6.16
CA GLY A 91 -15.85 3.96 5.35
C GLY A 91 -15.03 4.66 4.25
N THR A 92 -15.25 5.96 4.03
CA THR A 92 -14.44 6.82 3.16
C THR A 92 -13.28 7.42 3.94
N ILE A 93 -12.12 7.48 3.30
CA ILE A 93 -10.88 8.04 3.84
C ILE A 93 -10.46 9.19 2.93
N LYS A 94 -10.20 10.36 3.51
CA LYS A 94 -9.83 11.57 2.78
C LYS A 94 -8.55 12.19 3.33
N LEU A 95 -7.69 12.70 2.45
CA LEU A 95 -6.55 13.52 2.85
C LEU A 95 -7.05 14.86 3.42
N ARG A 96 -6.50 15.27 4.55
CA ARG A 96 -6.71 16.64 5.02
C ARG A 96 -5.80 17.60 4.24
N PRO A 97 -6.32 18.73 3.74
CA PRO A 97 -5.48 19.77 3.17
C PRO A 97 -4.55 20.29 4.25
N ARG A 98 -3.24 20.34 3.95
CA ARG A 98 -2.27 21.01 4.83
C ARG A 98 -2.69 22.48 4.92
N ARG A 99 -3.03 22.91 6.13
CA ARG A 99 -3.21 24.34 6.47
C ARG A 99 -1.85 25.01 6.59
#